data_AF-R5LNU4-F1
#
_entry.id   AF-R5LNU4-F1
#
_cell.length_a   1.000
_cell.length_b   1.000
_cell.length_c   1.000
_cell.angle_alpha   90.00
_cell.angle_beta   90.00
_cell.angle_gamma   90.00
#
_symmetry.space_group_name_H-M   'P 1'
#
loop_
_entity.id
_entity.type
_entity.pdbx_description
1 polymer ?
#
loop_
_entity_poly.entity_id
_entity_poly.type
_entity_poly.pdbx_seq_one_letter_code
_entity_poly.pdbx_strand_id
1 'polypeptide(L)'
;MNLEEKKDNELWYDNPSIVTWLIILIISIIILSSQSFSINSNVDTLRMFQDVLNHNITYMIALVYFVSLKTKFGKKYFDYINLVMIVVFFILFVTSILTVFQSFNLATLLSLAIHTLLVVYFFHVFMRGTRFWKEFSLDKSPFNELSNEWLFWALVIIEVVLFSVNLITTATFNGTVLATFDCIYIILFSRYIYLYGVYLDSKKINVKNTGNFDEYREKVSEVVSDLGKKSEAIVEDMTSKDDEKSNDSEKSSDTTHKNKDDDKTKKNNKKDKNGEDK
;
A
#
# COMPACT_ATOMS: atom_id res chain seq x y z
N MET A 1 21.38 -9.91 -0.24
CA MET A 1 20.05 -10.36 -0.71
C MET A 1 19.73 -9.55 -1.96
N ASN A 2 19.58 -10.20 -3.11
CA ASN A 2 19.70 -9.59 -4.43
C ASN A 2 18.37 -8.89 -4.82
N LEU A 3 18.44 -7.65 -5.31
CA LEU A 3 17.27 -6.84 -5.70
C LEU A 3 16.48 -7.44 -6.88
N GLU A 4 17.06 -8.38 -7.61
CA GLU A 4 16.43 -9.06 -8.75
C GLU A 4 15.41 -10.14 -8.34
N GLU A 5 15.59 -10.83 -7.21
CA GLU A 5 14.63 -11.85 -6.73
C GLU A 5 13.30 -11.25 -6.24
N LYS A 6 13.24 -9.94 -6.00
CA LYS A 6 12.02 -9.27 -5.49
C LYS A 6 10.99 -8.95 -6.59
N LYS A 7 11.38 -9.00 -7.87
CA LYS A 7 10.49 -8.67 -9.00
C LYS A 7 9.52 -9.79 -9.34
N ASP A 8 9.88 -11.04 -9.11
CA ASP A 8 9.09 -12.21 -9.56
C ASP A 8 7.98 -12.62 -8.59
N ASN A 9 7.89 -12.00 -7.41
CA ASN A 9 6.86 -12.30 -6.40
C ASN A 9 6.03 -11.06 -5.99
N GLU A 10 5.97 -10.03 -6.83
CA GLU A 10 5.02 -8.93 -6.59
C GLU A 10 3.60 -9.44 -6.86
N LEU A 11 2.79 -9.59 -5.81
CA LEU A 11 1.37 -9.92 -5.92
C LEU A 11 0.70 -8.98 -6.94
N TRP A 12 -0.17 -9.50 -7.79
CA TRP A 12 -0.82 -8.72 -8.85
C TRP A 12 -1.50 -7.44 -8.35
N TYR A 13 -1.99 -7.46 -7.10
CA TYR A 13 -2.66 -6.35 -6.42
C TYR A 13 -1.71 -5.26 -5.91
N ASP A 14 -0.41 -5.55 -5.88
CA ASP A 14 0.67 -4.63 -5.49
C ASP A 14 1.36 -4.00 -6.70
N ASN A 15 1.03 -4.46 -7.91
CA ASN A 15 1.61 -3.96 -9.15
C ASN A 15 0.73 -2.84 -9.78
N PRO A 16 1.19 -1.57 -9.79
CA PRO A 16 0.37 -0.46 -10.30
C PRO A 16 0.00 -0.60 -11.77
N SER A 17 0.85 -1.24 -12.58
CA SER A 17 0.60 -1.40 -14.01
C SER A 17 -0.53 -2.40 -14.27
N ILE A 18 -0.54 -3.52 -13.54
CA ILE A 18 -1.59 -4.55 -13.61
C ILE A 18 -2.90 -3.97 -13.09
N VAL A 19 -2.90 -3.33 -11.92
CA VAL A 19 -4.09 -2.68 -11.34
C VAL A 19 -4.69 -1.68 -12.34
N THR A 20 -3.88 -0.83 -12.96
CA THR A 20 -4.36 0.14 -13.97
C THR A 20 -5.00 -0.56 -15.18
N TRP A 21 -4.42 -1.66 -15.68
CA TRP A 21 -5.00 -2.40 -16.79
C TRP A 21 -6.33 -3.06 -16.42
N LEU A 22 -6.43 -3.58 -15.20
CA LEU A 22 -7.65 -4.20 -14.70
C LEU A 22 -8.76 -3.15 -14.51
N ILE A 23 -8.43 -1.94 -14.05
CA ILE A 23 -9.36 -0.80 -14.03
C ILE A 23 -9.89 -0.49 -15.43
N ILE A 24 -9.01 -0.37 -16.44
CA ILE A 24 -9.42 -0.10 -17.83
C ILE A 24 -10.37 -1.20 -18.33
N LEU A 25 -10.06 -2.46 -18.05
CA LEU A 25 -10.90 -3.60 -18.43
C LEU A 25 -12.29 -3.53 -17.77
N ILE A 26 -12.35 -3.32 -16.46
CA ILE A 26 -13.61 -3.26 -15.71
C ILE A 26 -14.47 -2.08 -16.19
N ILE A 27 -13.88 -0.89 -16.35
CA ILE A 27 -14.59 0.28 -16.88
C ILE A 27 -15.17 -0.02 -18.27
N SER A 28 -14.39 -0.68 -19.14
CA SER A 28 -14.86 -1.05 -20.48
C SER A 28 -16.05 -2.01 -20.43
N ILE A 29 -16.03 -2.98 -19.50
CA ILE A 29 -17.14 -3.91 -19.28
C ILE A 29 -18.38 -3.18 -18.76
N ILE A 30 -18.24 -2.23 -17.83
CA ILE A 30 -19.36 -1.42 -17.31
C ILE A 30 -20.04 -0.67 -18.45
N ILE A 31 -19.27 0.04 -19.28
CA ILE A 31 -19.80 0.80 -20.41
C ILE A 31 -20.55 -0.11 -21.40
N LEU A 32 -19.97 -1.26 -21.76
CA LEU A 32 -20.59 -2.20 -22.70
C LEU A 32 -21.84 -2.90 -22.12
N SER A 33 -21.80 -3.24 -20.84
CA SER A 33 -22.91 -3.91 -20.14
C SER A 33 -24.10 -2.97 -19.98
N SER A 34 -23.84 -1.69 -19.67
CA SER A 34 -24.88 -0.66 -19.59
C SER A 34 -25.66 -0.51 -20.91
N GLN A 35 -25.02 -0.74 -22.06
CA GLN A 35 -25.65 -0.64 -23.38
C GLN A 35 -26.48 -1.84 -23.78
N SER A 36 -26.01 -3.05 -23.44
CA SER A 36 -26.67 -4.30 -23.83
C SER A 36 -28.10 -4.42 -23.29
N PHE A 37 -28.46 -3.61 -22.29
CA PHE A 37 -29.81 -3.57 -21.70
C PHE A 37 -30.74 -2.50 -22.29
N SER A 38 -30.23 -1.55 -23.09
CA SER A 38 -31.00 -0.42 -23.65
C SER A 38 -31.46 -0.62 -25.10
N ILE A 39 -31.03 -1.69 -25.77
CA ILE A 39 -31.38 -1.95 -27.18
C ILE A 39 -32.79 -2.53 -27.27
N ASN A 40 -33.79 -1.66 -27.19
CA ASN A 40 -35.13 -1.93 -27.71
C ASN A 40 -35.33 -1.15 -29.01
N SER A 41 -35.96 -1.80 -29.98
CA SER A 41 -35.94 -1.50 -31.42
C SER A 41 -36.18 -0.04 -31.83
N ASN A 42 -35.40 0.39 -32.85
CA ASN A 42 -35.42 1.66 -33.60
C ASN A 42 -34.40 2.71 -33.13
N VAL A 43 -33.19 2.61 -33.67
CA VAL A 43 -31.99 3.23 -33.10
C VAL A 43 -31.43 4.30 -34.03
N ASP A 44 -31.65 5.55 -33.67
CA ASP A 44 -30.85 6.67 -34.16
C ASP A 44 -29.47 6.62 -33.45
N THR A 45 -28.40 6.47 -34.22
CA THR A 45 -27.02 6.35 -33.70
C THR A 45 -26.63 7.53 -32.82
N LEU A 46 -27.13 8.74 -33.10
CA LEU A 46 -26.84 9.92 -32.29
C LEU A 46 -27.55 9.88 -30.93
N ARG A 47 -28.81 9.45 -30.91
CA ARG A 47 -29.58 9.27 -29.66
C ARG A 47 -28.96 8.18 -28.81
N MET A 48 -28.55 7.08 -29.44
CA MET A 48 -27.83 6.01 -28.74
C MET A 48 -26.55 6.52 -28.10
N PHE A 49 -25.74 7.28 -28.83
CA PHE A 49 -24.52 7.87 -28.29
C PHE A 49 -24.81 8.83 -27.12
N GLN A 50 -25.85 9.66 -27.21
CA GLN A 50 -26.26 10.55 -26.13
C GLN A 50 -26.71 9.79 -24.88
N ASP A 51 -27.48 8.71 -25.05
CA ASP A 51 -27.93 7.87 -23.94
C ASP A 51 -26.77 7.12 -23.28
N VAL A 52 -25.80 6.62 -24.07
CA VAL A 52 -24.54 6.05 -23.55
C VAL A 52 -23.81 7.07 -22.69
N LEU A 53 -23.66 8.26 -23.24
CA LEU A 53 -22.88 9.33 -22.63
C LEU A 53 -23.53 9.76 -21.33
N ASN A 54 -24.85 10.01 -21.30
CA ASN A 54 -25.53 10.42 -20.08
C ASN A 54 -25.51 9.34 -18.98
N HIS A 55 -25.59 8.05 -19.33
CA HIS A 55 -25.62 6.99 -18.33
C HIS A 55 -24.23 6.58 -17.82
N ASN A 56 -23.17 6.82 -18.60
CA ASN A 56 -21.82 6.33 -18.30
C ASN A 56 -20.74 7.42 -18.29
N ILE A 57 -21.10 8.71 -18.29
CA ILE A 57 -20.14 9.81 -18.45
C ILE A 57 -18.96 9.72 -17.47
N THR A 58 -19.23 9.37 -16.22
CA THR A 58 -18.22 9.21 -15.17
C THR A 58 -17.21 8.12 -15.52
N TYR A 59 -17.68 6.95 -15.97
CA TYR A 59 -16.82 5.85 -16.39
C TYR A 59 -16.06 6.18 -17.67
N MET A 60 -16.66 6.92 -18.61
CA MET A 60 -15.95 7.38 -19.81
C MET A 60 -14.82 8.34 -19.46
N ILE A 61 -15.05 9.30 -18.56
CA ILE A 61 -14.00 10.21 -18.07
C ILE A 61 -12.87 9.41 -17.39
N ALA A 62 -13.22 8.45 -16.53
CA ALA A 62 -12.25 7.58 -15.87
C ALA A 62 -11.45 6.73 -16.89
N LEU A 63 -12.10 6.23 -17.94
CA LEU A 63 -11.42 5.50 -19.02
C LEU A 63 -10.39 6.38 -19.72
N VAL A 64 -10.79 7.59 -20.11
CA VAL A 64 -9.90 8.58 -20.76
C VAL A 64 -8.72 8.90 -19.84
N TYR A 65 -8.96 9.08 -18.54
CA TYR A 65 -7.92 9.29 -17.54
C TYR A 65 -6.89 8.15 -17.54
N PHE A 66 -7.32 6.91 -17.33
CA PHE A 66 -6.40 5.78 -17.20
C PHE A 66 -5.69 5.42 -18.51
N VAL A 67 -6.37 5.53 -19.65
CA VAL A 67 -5.74 5.35 -20.96
C VAL A 67 -4.69 6.43 -21.19
N SER A 68 -4.98 7.70 -20.85
CA SER A 68 -4.03 8.80 -20.97
C SER A 68 -2.76 8.52 -20.18
N LEU A 69 -2.87 8.00 -18.94
CA LEU A 69 -1.73 7.65 -18.09
C LEU A 69 -0.80 6.58 -18.70
N LYS A 70 -1.30 5.72 -19.60
CA LYS A 70 -0.47 4.74 -20.32
C LYS A 70 0.32 5.37 -21.47
N THR A 71 -0.09 6.54 -21.97
CA THR A 71 0.58 7.24 -23.07
C THR A 71 1.77 8.09 -22.60
N LYS A 72 2.67 8.45 -23.53
CA LYS A 72 3.75 9.42 -23.25
C LYS A 72 3.19 10.80 -22.86
N PHE A 73 2.07 11.21 -23.47
CA PHE A 73 1.41 12.47 -23.18
C PHE A 73 0.92 12.54 -21.73
N GLY A 74 0.18 11.52 -21.28
CA GLY A 74 -0.34 11.52 -19.91
C GLY A 74 0.75 11.45 -18.85
N LYS A 75 1.86 10.75 -19.12
CA LYS A 75 3.04 10.79 -18.24
C LYS A 75 3.66 12.18 -18.13
N LYS A 76 3.70 12.94 -19.24
CA LYS A 76 4.25 14.30 -19.27
C LYS A 76 3.36 15.31 -18.52
N TYR A 77 2.03 15.15 -18.61
CA TYR A 77 1.05 16.08 -18.04
C TYR A 77 0.31 15.49 -16.82
N PHE A 78 0.95 14.54 -16.11
CA PHE A 78 0.35 13.77 -15.03
C PHE A 78 -0.35 14.65 -13.98
N ASP A 79 0.35 15.64 -13.44
CA ASP A 79 -0.19 16.54 -12.41
C ASP A 79 -1.43 17.32 -12.89
N TYR A 80 -1.44 17.77 -14.15
CA TYR A 80 -2.59 18.48 -14.73
C TYR A 80 -3.79 17.56 -14.95
N ILE A 81 -3.55 16.33 -15.38
CA ILE A 81 -4.60 15.33 -15.58
C ILE A 81 -5.23 14.95 -14.22
N ASN A 82 -4.43 14.84 -13.16
CA ASN A 82 -4.92 14.62 -11.80
C ASN A 82 -5.73 15.81 -11.28
N LEU A 83 -5.31 17.05 -11.60
CA LEU A 83 -6.10 18.25 -11.27
C LEU A 83 -7.49 18.20 -11.90
N VAL A 84 -7.57 17.80 -13.18
CA VAL A 84 -8.86 17.61 -13.86
C VAL A 84 -9.69 16.54 -13.16
N MET A 85 -9.10 15.41 -12.77
CA MET A 85 -9.82 14.37 -12.02
C MET A 85 -10.31 14.83 -10.66
N ILE A 86 -9.57 15.68 -9.94
CA ILE A 86 -10.02 16.28 -8.69
C ILE A 86 -11.29 17.10 -8.91
N VAL A 87 -11.34 17.90 -9.99
CA VAL A 87 -12.55 18.67 -10.35
C VAL A 87 -13.72 17.73 -10.64
N VAL A 88 -13.49 16.64 -11.37
CA VAL A 88 -14.52 15.64 -11.67
C VAL A 88 -15.05 15.01 -10.37
N PHE A 89 -14.18 14.59 -9.46
CA PHE A 89 -14.62 14.04 -8.17
C PHE A 89 -15.36 15.07 -7.33
N PHE A 90 -14.95 16.34 -7.36
CA PHE A 90 -15.65 17.40 -6.66
C PHE A 90 -17.08 17.58 -7.20
N ILE A 91 -17.28 17.52 -8.52
CA ILE A 91 -18.60 17.56 -9.12
C ILE A 91 -19.44 16.36 -8.65
N LEU A 92 -18.88 15.15 -8.67
CA LEU A 92 -19.58 13.93 -8.20
C LEU A 92 -19.96 14.02 -6.72
N PHE A 93 -19.09 14.58 -5.88
CA PHE A 93 -19.40 14.87 -4.49
C PHE A 93 -20.59 15.82 -4.36
N VAL A 94 -20.61 16.94 -5.07
CA VAL A 94 -21.76 17.87 -5.07
C VAL A 94 -23.03 17.17 -5.56
N THR A 95 -22.96 16.39 -6.64
CA THR A 95 -24.09 15.60 -7.14
C THR A 95 -24.61 14.60 -6.10
N SER A 96 -23.73 13.95 -5.35
CA SER A 96 -24.13 13.02 -4.29
C SER A 96 -24.84 13.72 -3.13
N ILE A 97 -24.44 14.95 -2.77
CA ILE A 97 -25.17 15.78 -1.79
C ILE A 97 -26.59 16.06 -2.29
N LEU A 98 -26.74 16.49 -3.55
CA LEU A 98 -28.05 16.75 -4.14
C LEU A 98 -28.91 15.48 -4.18
N THR A 99 -28.30 14.33 -4.45
CA THR A 99 -28.99 13.03 -4.46
C THR A 99 -29.52 12.65 -3.08
N VAL A 100 -28.77 12.93 -2.01
CA VAL A 100 -29.24 12.72 -0.63
C VAL A 100 -30.45 13.61 -0.31
N PHE A 101 -30.46 14.86 -0.78
CA PHE A 101 -31.62 15.75 -0.61
C PHE A 101 -32.84 15.30 -1.43
N GLN A 102 -32.65 14.76 -2.62
CA GLN A 102 -33.74 14.25 -3.46
C GLN A 102 -34.30 12.91 -2.95
N SER A 103 -33.44 12.06 -2.42
CA SER A 103 -33.74 10.67 -2.06
C SER A 103 -32.91 10.29 -0.83
N PHE A 104 -33.48 10.50 0.36
CA PHE A 104 -32.80 10.16 1.61
C PHE A 104 -32.95 8.67 1.93
N ASN A 105 -31.88 7.89 1.77
CA ASN A 105 -31.81 6.49 2.18
C ASN A 105 -30.36 6.06 2.49
N LEU A 106 -30.18 4.83 2.96
CA LEU A 106 -28.86 4.33 3.34
C LEU A 106 -27.88 4.28 2.15
N ALA A 107 -28.34 3.86 0.96
CA ALA A 107 -27.48 3.78 -0.22
C ALA A 107 -26.98 5.16 -0.66
N THR A 108 -27.84 6.19 -0.63
CA THR A 108 -27.45 7.55 -1.00
C THR A 108 -26.49 8.18 0.03
N LEU A 109 -26.66 7.89 1.32
CA LEU A 109 -25.72 8.30 2.36
C LEU A 109 -24.35 7.62 2.23
N LEU A 110 -24.34 6.30 2.00
CA LEU A 110 -23.10 5.54 1.78
C LEU A 110 -22.39 6.04 0.52
N SER A 111 -23.13 6.28 -0.57
CA SER A 111 -22.59 6.86 -1.79
C SER A 111 -21.98 8.25 -1.55
N LEU A 112 -22.64 9.14 -0.80
CA LEU A 112 -22.07 10.43 -0.41
C LEU A 112 -20.77 10.26 0.38
N ALA A 113 -20.71 9.31 1.34
CA ALA A 113 -19.50 9.03 2.10
C ALA A 113 -18.34 8.58 1.19
N ILE A 114 -18.61 7.72 0.21
CA ILE A 114 -17.62 7.25 -0.76
C ILE A 114 -17.11 8.40 -1.63
N HIS A 115 -18.00 9.22 -2.19
CA HIS A 115 -17.59 10.37 -3.00
C HIS A 115 -16.79 11.40 -2.20
N THR A 116 -17.17 11.62 -0.93
CA THR A 116 -16.41 12.48 -0.01
C THR A 116 -15.00 11.92 0.22
N LEU A 117 -14.90 10.63 0.54
CA LEU A 117 -13.61 9.97 0.76
C LEU A 117 -12.77 9.96 -0.52
N LEU A 118 -13.35 9.71 -1.70
CA LEU A 118 -12.63 9.74 -2.97
C LEU A 118 -12.04 11.13 -3.25
N VAL A 119 -12.83 12.20 -3.09
CA VAL A 119 -12.32 13.57 -3.26
C VAL A 119 -11.17 13.83 -2.30
N VAL A 120 -11.37 13.58 -1.01
CA VAL A 120 -10.36 13.86 0.03
C VAL A 120 -9.11 13.02 -0.19
N TYR A 121 -9.27 11.71 -0.43
CA TYR A 121 -8.16 10.77 -0.55
C TYR A 121 -7.35 11.01 -1.82
N PHE A 122 -8.02 11.17 -2.97
CA PHE A 122 -7.35 11.44 -4.23
C PHE A 122 -6.65 12.80 -4.19
N PHE A 123 -7.33 13.85 -3.69
CA PHE A 123 -6.73 15.16 -3.51
C PHE A 123 -5.50 15.11 -2.61
N HIS A 124 -5.60 14.49 -1.43
CA HIS A 124 -4.51 14.41 -0.47
C HIS A 124 -3.29 13.70 -1.05
N VAL A 125 -3.47 12.53 -1.68
CA VAL A 125 -2.36 11.73 -2.18
C VAL A 125 -1.76 12.30 -3.46
N PHE A 126 -2.57 12.71 -4.43
CA PHE A 126 -2.08 13.14 -5.74
C PHE A 126 -1.61 14.59 -5.78
N MET A 127 -2.07 15.44 -4.86
CA MET A 127 -1.51 16.78 -4.71
C MET A 127 -0.22 16.77 -3.90
N ARG A 128 0.08 15.70 -3.15
CA ARG A 128 1.27 15.63 -2.30
C ARG A 128 2.56 15.82 -3.11
N GLY A 129 3.34 16.83 -2.72
CA GLY A 129 4.62 17.13 -3.38
C GLY A 129 4.52 17.92 -4.68
N THR A 130 3.31 18.30 -5.11
CA THR A 130 3.10 19.26 -6.21
C THR A 130 3.37 20.70 -5.76
N ARG A 131 3.44 21.65 -6.70
CA ARG A 131 3.57 23.09 -6.38
C ARG A 131 2.41 23.58 -5.50
N PHE A 132 1.19 23.16 -5.83
CA PHE A 132 -0.03 23.49 -5.10
C PHE A 132 0.01 23.04 -3.64
N TRP A 133 0.66 21.91 -3.33
CA TRP A 133 0.81 21.43 -1.95
C TRP A 133 1.45 22.48 -1.03
N LYS A 134 2.49 23.15 -1.53
CA LYS A 134 3.21 24.18 -0.77
C LYS A 134 2.43 25.49 -0.73
N GLU A 135 1.86 25.90 -1.87
CA GLU A 135 1.10 27.15 -1.98
C GLU A 135 -0.11 27.19 -1.05
N PHE A 136 -0.81 26.06 -0.89
CA PHE A 136 -1.98 25.95 0.00
C PHE A 136 -1.64 25.49 1.42
N SER A 137 -0.35 25.34 1.78
CA SER A 137 0.11 24.87 3.11
C SER A 137 -0.58 23.56 3.55
N LEU A 138 -0.75 22.62 2.62
CA LEU A 138 -1.49 21.37 2.86
C LEU A 138 -0.75 20.41 3.80
N ASP A 139 0.53 20.67 4.08
CA ASP A 139 1.30 19.96 5.11
C ASP A 139 0.72 20.13 6.52
N LYS A 140 0.00 21.24 6.76
CA LYS A 140 -0.69 21.54 8.03
C LYS A 140 -2.18 21.18 7.99
N SER A 141 -2.66 20.60 6.89
CA SER A 141 -4.06 20.20 6.76
C SER A 141 -4.40 19.09 7.77
N PRO A 142 -5.60 19.09 8.37
CA PRO A 142 -6.05 17.99 9.23
C PRO A 142 -6.10 16.65 8.47
N PHE A 143 -6.22 16.67 7.14
CA PHE A 143 -6.16 15.45 6.33
C PHE A 143 -4.77 14.78 6.34
N ASN A 144 -3.73 15.49 6.74
CA ASN A 144 -2.38 14.94 6.85
C ASN A 144 -2.19 14.02 8.07
N GLU A 145 -3.14 14.01 9.00
CA GLU A 145 -3.16 13.07 10.13
C GLU A 145 -3.68 11.68 9.72
N LEU A 146 -4.44 11.61 8.62
CA LEU A 146 -5.02 10.36 8.14
C LEU A 146 -3.96 9.57 7.35
N SER A 147 -3.68 8.35 7.79
CA SER A 147 -2.75 7.48 7.09
C SER A 147 -3.32 7.01 5.75
N ASN A 148 -2.44 6.77 4.79
CA ASN A 148 -2.80 6.22 3.48
C ASN A 148 -3.58 4.90 3.62
N GLU A 149 -3.21 4.07 4.61
CA GLU A 149 -3.85 2.80 4.91
C GLU A 149 -5.25 2.96 5.50
N TRP A 150 -5.45 3.95 6.38
CA TRP A 150 -6.77 4.23 6.95
C TRP A 150 -7.74 4.70 5.87
N LEU A 151 -7.33 5.63 5.00
CA LEU A 151 -8.16 6.14 3.92
C LEU A 151 -8.55 5.03 2.93
N PHE A 152 -7.59 4.15 2.59
CA PHE A 152 -7.85 3.00 1.73
C PHE A 152 -8.89 2.05 2.33
N TRP A 153 -8.70 1.61 3.58
CA TRP A 153 -9.61 0.65 4.21
C TRP A 153 -10.98 1.24 4.53
N ALA A 154 -11.06 2.52 4.92
CA ALA A 154 -12.33 3.20 5.12
C ALA A 154 -13.18 3.17 3.84
N LEU A 155 -12.56 3.48 2.70
CA LEU A 155 -13.22 3.46 1.40
C LEU A 155 -13.66 2.03 1.01
N VAL A 156 -12.78 1.03 1.16
CA VAL A 156 -13.11 -0.37 0.87
C VAL A 156 -14.27 -0.88 1.72
N ILE A 157 -14.25 -0.61 3.03
CA ILE A 157 -15.32 -1.08 3.94
C ILE A 157 -16.67 -0.46 3.56
N ILE A 158 -16.70 0.86 3.35
CA ILE A 158 -17.95 1.55 3.00
C ILE A 158 -18.47 1.06 1.64
N GLU A 159 -17.59 0.84 0.66
CA GLU A 159 -17.97 0.28 -0.64
C GLU A 159 -18.54 -1.13 -0.52
N VAL A 160 -17.93 -2.01 0.28
CA VAL A 160 -18.48 -3.37 0.51
C VAL A 160 -19.85 -3.33 1.19
N VAL A 161 -20.06 -2.38 2.11
CA VAL A 161 -21.37 -2.17 2.74
C VAL A 161 -22.39 -1.65 1.72
N LEU A 162 -22.03 -0.67 0.89
CA LEU A 162 -22.88 -0.15 -0.18
C LEU A 162 -23.25 -1.26 -1.18
N PHE A 163 -22.26 -2.04 -1.62
CA PHE A 163 -22.47 -3.19 -2.49
C PHE A 163 -23.47 -4.18 -1.88
N SER A 164 -23.33 -4.49 -0.59
CA SER A 164 -24.27 -5.38 0.12
C SER A 164 -25.70 -4.81 0.13
N VAL A 165 -25.85 -3.50 0.38
CA VAL A 165 -27.15 -2.82 0.31
C VAL A 165 -27.73 -2.88 -1.10
N ASN A 166 -26.92 -2.65 -2.13
CA ASN A 166 -27.32 -2.72 -3.53
C ASN A 166 -27.74 -4.15 -3.94
N LEU A 167 -27.04 -5.18 -3.45
CA LEU A 167 -27.42 -6.58 -3.70
C LEU A 167 -28.77 -6.95 -3.08
N ILE A 168 -29.06 -6.47 -1.87
CA ILE A 168 -30.33 -6.75 -1.19
C ILE A 168 -31.50 -6.02 -1.88
N THR A 169 -31.27 -4.81 -2.36
CA THR A 169 -32.31 -3.94 -2.92
C THR A 169 -32.55 -4.15 -4.42
N THR A 170 -31.58 -4.70 -5.14
CA THR A 170 -31.71 -4.92 -6.58
C THR A 170 -32.62 -6.10 -6.89
N ALA A 171 -33.62 -5.88 -7.74
CA ALA A 171 -34.55 -6.91 -8.19
C ALA A 171 -34.19 -7.54 -9.56
N THR A 172 -33.11 -7.08 -10.21
CA THR A 172 -32.74 -7.52 -11.57
C THR A 172 -31.29 -8.02 -11.64
N PHE A 173 -31.06 -9.08 -12.41
CA PHE A 173 -29.71 -9.60 -12.66
C PHE A 173 -28.76 -8.52 -13.20
N ASN A 174 -29.27 -7.64 -14.08
CA ASN A 174 -28.50 -6.57 -14.70
C ASN A 174 -27.98 -5.57 -13.67
N GLY A 175 -28.84 -5.15 -12.73
CA GLY A 175 -28.44 -4.28 -11.63
C GLY A 175 -27.39 -4.93 -10.73
N THR A 176 -27.51 -6.23 -10.47
CA THR A 176 -26.55 -6.99 -9.65
C THR A 176 -25.18 -7.03 -10.31
N VAL A 177 -25.13 -7.31 -11.61
CA VAL A 177 -23.88 -7.35 -12.38
C VAL A 177 -23.21 -5.97 -12.40
N LEU A 178 -23.97 -4.89 -12.65
CA LEU A 178 -23.43 -3.54 -12.65
C LEU A 178 -22.91 -3.12 -11.27
N ALA A 179 -23.66 -3.39 -10.19
CA ALA A 179 -23.23 -3.11 -8.83
C ALA A 179 -21.94 -3.89 -8.46
N THR A 180 -21.78 -5.10 -8.98
CA THR A 180 -20.56 -5.91 -8.78
C THR A 180 -19.36 -5.27 -9.46
N PHE A 181 -19.51 -4.88 -10.73
CA PHE A 181 -18.42 -4.24 -11.46
C PHE A 181 -18.08 -2.86 -10.89
N ASP A 182 -19.06 -2.10 -10.42
CA ASP A 182 -18.84 -0.81 -9.78
C ASP A 182 -18.03 -0.96 -8.48
N CYS A 183 -18.43 -1.91 -7.63
CA CYS A 183 -17.69 -2.24 -6.41
C CYS A 183 -16.24 -2.64 -6.69
N ILE A 184 -16.03 -3.52 -7.69
CA ILE A 184 -14.67 -3.90 -8.13
C ILE A 184 -13.90 -2.67 -8.61
N TYR A 185 -14.51 -1.81 -9.43
CA TYR A 185 -13.89 -0.59 -9.93
C TYR A 185 -13.44 0.33 -8.80
N ILE A 186 -14.33 0.63 -7.83
CA ILE A 186 -14.03 1.53 -6.71
C ILE A 186 -12.90 0.98 -5.83
N ILE A 187 -12.89 -0.33 -5.55
CA ILE A 187 -11.81 -0.98 -4.79
C ILE A 187 -10.47 -0.88 -5.53
N LEU A 188 -10.45 -1.17 -6.83
CA LEU A 188 -9.23 -1.07 -7.64
C LEU A 188 -8.74 0.37 -7.78
N PHE A 189 -9.66 1.32 -7.92
CA PHE A 189 -9.34 2.74 -7.98
C PHE A 189 -8.70 3.19 -6.65
N SER A 190 -9.30 2.81 -5.52
CA SER A 190 -8.74 3.04 -4.19
C SER A 190 -7.35 2.40 -4.06
N ARG A 191 -7.17 1.17 -4.57
CA ARG A 191 -5.86 0.51 -4.58
C ARG A 191 -4.82 1.28 -5.40
N TYR A 192 -5.22 1.80 -6.55
CA TYR A 192 -4.36 2.63 -7.38
C TYR A 192 -3.89 3.88 -6.63
N ILE A 193 -4.78 4.57 -5.91
CA ILE A 193 -4.42 5.71 -5.04
C ILE A 193 -3.43 5.26 -3.96
N TYR A 194 -3.74 4.17 -3.27
CA TYR A 194 -2.90 3.63 -2.20
C TYR A 194 -1.47 3.36 -2.67
N LEU A 195 -1.31 2.67 -3.82
CA LEU A 195 0.00 2.34 -4.38
C LEU A 195 0.79 3.60 -4.75
N TYR A 196 0.12 4.64 -5.26
CA TYR A 196 0.78 5.92 -5.53
C TYR A 196 1.22 6.62 -4.22
N GLY A 197 0.41 6.53 -3.16
CA GLY A 197 0.79 6.97 -1.83
C GLY A 197 2.05 6.27 -1.32
N VAL A 198 2.11 4.94 -1.37
CA VAL A 198 3.29 4.14 -0.98
C VAL A 198 4.52 4.53 -1.80
N TYR A 199 4.37 4.72 -3.11
CA TYR A 199 5.45 5.18 -3.97
C TYR A 199 6.03 6.52 -3.50
N LEU A 200 5.17 7.50 -3.20
CA LEU A 200 5.61 8.81 -2.72
C LEU A 200 6.32 8.75 -1.36
N ASP A 201 5.86 7.89 -0.44
CA ASP A 201 6.52 7.69 0.86
C ASP A 201 7.91 7.04 0.69
N SER A 202 8.02 6.03 -0.17
CA SER A 202 9.30 5.39 -0.49
C SER A 202 10.29 6.38 -1.13
N LYS A 203 9.81 7.27 -2.00
CA LYS A 203 10.62 8.32 -2.64
C LYS A 203 11.14 9.31 -1.60
N LYS A 204 10.32 9.72 -0.63
CA LYS A 204 10.73 10.62 0.47
C LYS A 204 11.79 9.99 1.37
N ILE A 205 11.66 8.69 1.67
CA ILE A 205 12.65 7.94 2.45
C ILE A 205 13.97 7.86 1.68
N ASN A 206 13.94 7.50 0.39
CA ASN A 206 15.16 7.42 -0.43
C ASN A 206 15.87 8.77 -0.56
N VAL A 207 15.15 9.89 -0.72
CA VAL A 207 15.75 11.24 -0.73
C VAL A 207 16.37 11.64 0.62
N LYS A 208 15.84 11.13 1.74
CA LYS A 208 16.46 11.31 3.06
C LYS A 208 17.67 10.40 3.27
N ASN A 209 17.65 9.20 2.68
CA ASN A 209 18.68 8.18 2.84
C ASN A 209 19.88 8.37 1.87
N THR A 210 19.78 9.27 0.89
CA THR A 210 20.90 9.73 0.05
C THR A 210 21.91 10.60 0.79
N GLY A 211 21.69 10.89 2.08
CA GLY A 211 22.68 11.50 2.96
C GLY A 211 23.06 10.52 4.07
N ASN A 212 24.36 10.22 4.17
CA ASN A 212 25.03 9.69 5.36
C ASN A 212 25.05 8.16 5.57
N PHE A 213 24.32 7.31 4.84
CA PHE A 213 24.43 5.85 5.09
C PHE A 213 25.81 5.27 4.72
N ASP A 214 26.44 5.79 3.66
CA ASP A 214 27.80 5.42 3.28
C ASP A 214 28.84 5.98 4.27
N GLU A 215 28.64 7.19 4.79
CA GLU A 215 29.51 7.81 5.80
C GLU A 215 29.36 7.13 7.18
N TYR A 216 28.17 6.65 7.54
CA TYR A 216 27.97 5.79 8.72
C TYR A 216 28.60 4.42 8.53
N ARG A 217 28.53 3.82 7.32
CA ARG A 217 29.18 2.54 7.03
C ARG A 217 30.70 2.67 7.06
N GLU A 218 31.24 3.78 6.56
CA GLU A 218 32.67 4.08 6.58
C GLU A 218 33.16 4.33 8.02
N LYS A 219 32.44 5.14 8.82
CA LYS A 219 32.76 5.32 10.25
C LYS A 219 32.65 4.04 11.06
N VAL A 220 31.65 3.20 10.81
CA VAL A 220 31.54 1.89 11.49
C VAL A 220 32.66 0.95 11.04
N SER A 221 33.03 0.96 9.76
CA SER A 221 34.17 0.18 9.26
C SER A 221 35.50 0.64 9.85
N GLU A 222 35.68 1.96 10.01
CA GLU A 222 36.86 2.57 10.62
C GLU A 222 36.98 2.19 12.10
N VAL A 223 35.88 2.32 12.86
CA VAL A 223 35.82 1.91 14.29
C VAL A 223 36.05 0.41 14.48
N VAL A 224 35.51 -0.43 13.60
CA VAL A 224 35.76 -1.89 13.64
C VAL A 224 37.21 -2.21 13.29
N SER A 225 37.81 -1.50 12.34
CA SER A 225 39.22 -1.68 11.98
C SER A 225 40.17 -1.23 13.11
N ASP A 226 39.84 -0.15 13.80
CA ASP A 226 40.61 0.36 14.93
C ASP A 226 40.47 -0.54 16.17
N LEU A 227 39.29 -1.12 16.41
CA LEU A 227 39.13 -2.17 17.43
C LEU A 227 39.95 -3.42 17.09
N GLY A 228 39.97 -3.83 15.81
CA GLY A 228 40.76 -4.96 15.33
C GLY A 228 42.25 -4.75 15.58
N LYS A 229 42.81 -3.61 15.16
CA LYS A 229 44.22 -3.25 15.39
C LYS A 229 44.57 -3.14 16.86
N LYS A 230 43.67 -2.58 17.67
CA LYS A 230 43.87 -2.47 19.12
C LYS A 230 43.82 -3.83 19.81
N SER A 231 43.05 -4.77 19.29
CA SER A 231 43.02 -6.15 19.79
C SER A 231 44.27 -6.95 19.40
N GLU A 232 44.79 -6.80 18.18
CA GLU A 232 46.04 -7.44 17.73
C GLU A 232 47.25 -6.93 18.53
N ALA A 233 47.34 -5.62 18.80
CA ALA A 233 48.41 -5.05 19.61
C ALA A 233 48.39 -5.55 21.08
N ILE A 234 47.21 -5.85 21.65
CA ILE A 234 47.09 -6.41 23.00
C ILE A 234 47.48 -7.90 23.01
N VAL A 235 47.22 -8.63 21.93
CA VAL A 235 47.58 -10.05 21.79
C VAL A 235 49.10 -10.22 21.58
N GLU A 236 49.74 -9.33 20.81
CA GLU A 236 51.22 -9.31 20.66
C GLU A 236 51.94 -8.92 21.97
N ASP A 237 51.40 -7.99 22.76
CA ASP A 237 51.97 -7.60 24.06
C ASP A 237 51.76 -8.65 25.18
N MET A 238 50.82 -9.59 24.99
CA MET A 238 50.66 -10.77 25.86
C MET A 238 51.57 -11.93 25.44
N THR A 239 51.71 -12.20 24.13
CA THR A 239 52.58 -13.29 23.64
C THR A 239 54.07 -13.00 23.82
N SER A 240 54.48 -11.73 23.78
CA SER A 240 55.88 -11.34 24.07
C SER A 240 56.24 -11.37 25.57
N LYS A 241 55.27 -11.45 26.48
CA LYS A 241 55.50 -11.55 27.93
C LYS A 241 55.56 -12.99 28.46
N ASP A 242 55.03 -13.97 27.72
CA ASP A 242 55.03 -15.37 28.14
C ASP A 242 56.31 -16.14 27.74
N ASP A 243 57.09 -15.65 26.77
CA ASP A 243 58.34 -16.32 26.32
C ASP A 243 59.57 -16.10 27.23
N GLU A 244 59.48 -15.26 28.29
CA GLU A 244 60.60 -15.04 29.24
C GLU A 244 60.47 -15.77 30.58
N LYS A 245 59.40 -16.52 30.85
CA LYS A 245 59.24 -17.28 32.11
C LYS A 245 58.55 -18.63 31.91
N SER A 246 59.34 -19.68 31.61
CA SER A 246 59.31 -20.99 32.30
C SER A 246 59.96 -22.11 31.47
N ASN A 247 61.26 -21.99 31.20
CA ASN A 247 62.10 -23.18 31.10
C ASN A 247 62.55 -23.53 32.53
N ASP A 248 61.76 -24.33 33.26
CA ASP A 248 62.32 -25.41 34.08
C ASP A 248 61.27 -26.32 34.72
N SER A 249 61.65 -27.61 34.75
CA SER A 249 61.12 -28.73 35.53
C SER A 249 60.04 -29.66 34.93
N GLU A 250 60.56 -30.82 34.54
CA GLU A 250 59.93 -32.12 34.28
C GLU A 250 59.05 -32.63 35.45
N LYS A 251 57.97 -33.37 35.16
CA LYS A 251 57.92 -34.83 35.39
C LYS A 251 56.58 -35.51 35.03
N SER A 252 56.72 -36.63 34.34
CA SER A 252 55.99 -37.91 34.48
C SER A 252 54.47 -37.92 34.20
N SER A 253 54.09 -38.34 32.99
CA SER A 253 53.72 -39.74 32.62
C SER A 253 52.38 -40.19 33.22
N ASP A 254 51.30 -40.09 32.45
CA ASP A 254 50.73 -41.17 31.62
C ASP A 254 50.14 -42.32 32.44
N THR A 255 48.85 -42.59 32.27
CA THR A 255 48.31 -43.88 31.77
C THR A 255 46.77 -43.82 31.73
N THR A 256 46.23 -43.46 30.56
CA THR A 256 45.43 -44.32 29.67
C THR A 256 44.24 -45.18 30.18
N HIS A 257 43.09 -44.92 29.52
CA HIS A 257 42.00 -45.84 29.11
C HIS A 257 40.98 -46.34 30.15
N LYS A 258 39.70 -46.61 29.85
CA LYS A 258 38.72 -46.34 28.77
C LYS A 258 37.45 -47.12 29.21
N ASN A 259 36.28 -46.67 28.75
CA ASN A 259 35.02 -47.41 28.53
C ASN A 259 33.81 -47.14 29.46
N LYS A 260 32.81 -46.53 28.79
CA LYS A 260 31.43 -47.00 28.53
C LYS A 260 30.37 -47.10 29.63
N ASP A 261 29.24 -46.51 29.23
CA ASP A 261 27.83 -46.89 29.38
C ASP A 261 27.06 -46.59 30.67
N ASP A 262 25.83 -46.13 30.41
CA ASP A 262 24.58 -46.22 31.17
C ASP A 262 24.41 -45.42 32.49
N ASP A 263 23.43 -44.51 32.49
CA ASP A 263 22.07 -44.76 33.01
C ASP A 263 21.43 -43.49 33.62
N LYS A 264 20.10 -43.51 33.61
CA LYS A 264 19.11 -42.52 34.01
C LYS A 264 19.18 -42.13 35.51
N THR A 265 18.47 -41.01 35.78
CA THR A 265 17.40 -40.84 36.80
C THR A 265 17.64 -39.82 37.93
N LYS A 266 16.61 -38.97 38.13
CA LYS A 266 16.08 -38.28 39.35
C LYS A 266 16.10 -36.75 39.19
N LYS A 267 14.99 -36.04 38.95
CA LYS A 267 13.72 -35.90 39.71
C LYS A 267 13.96 -35.31 41.12
N ASN A 268 13.66 -34.01 41.30
CA ASN A 268 12.88 -33.56 42.45
C ASN A 268 12.22 -32.18 42.25
N ASN A 269 10.95 -32.16 42.66
CA ASN A 269 9.97 -31.07 42.70
C ASN A 269 10.37 -29.91 43.62
N LYS A 270 9.84 -28.72 43.34
CA LYS A 270 8.86 -28.08 44.26
C LYS A 270 7.92 -27.13 43.52
N LYS A 271 6.65 -27.25 43.87
CA LYS A 271 5.46 -26.54 43.40
C LYS A 271 4.94 -25.70 44.57
N ASP A 272 4.00 -24.83 44.23
CA ASP A 272 3.04 -24.06 45.04
C ASP A 272 3.43 -22.61 45.32
N LYS A 273 2.71 -21.59 44.83
CA LYS A 273 1.25 -21.24 44.78
C LYS A 273 0.79 -20.39 45.96
N ASN A 274 -0.16 -19.53 45.61
CA ASN A 274 -0.98 -18.58 46.38
C ASN A 274 -0.34 -17.21 46.55
N GLY A 275 -1.01 -16.10 46.27
CA GLY A 275 -2.44 -15.82 46.03
C GLY A 275 -2.60 -14.33 46.34
N GLU A 276 -3.13 -13.53 45.41
CA GLU A 276 -4.50 -13.00 45.48
C GLU A 276 -4.83 -12.31 46.80
N ASP A 277 -4.92 -10.97 46.77
CA ASP A 277 -6.20 -10.23 46.84
C ASP A 277 -5.98 -8.80 47.35
N LYS A 278 -6.26 -7.81 46.48
CA LYS A 278 -7.27 -6.75 46.66
C LYS A 278 -7.20 -5.71 45.54
#